data_AF-L0E2D3-F1
#
_entry.id   AF-L0E2D3-F1
#
_cell.length_a   1.000
_cell.length_b   1.000
_cell.length_c   1.000
_cell.angle_alpha   90.00
_cell.angle_beta   90.00
_cell.angle_gamma   90.00
#
_symmetry.space_group_name_H-M   'P 1'
#
loop_
_entity.id
_entity.type
_entity.pdbx_description
1 polymer ?
#
loop_
_entity_poly.entity_id
_entity_poly.type
_entity_poly.pdbx_seq_one_letter_code
_entity_poly.pdbx_strand_id
1 'polypeptide(L)'
;MSTGRLDLTDVEYWESDGGTIYACVGPKASDAMLRLSRAESGGAWEWLPLDGSVWNAAHQAMYRNDRWDQLEPERIAAFPPLPEQVSAGQRSAALRRREPMFASRFPLLAEQIRTGPATGLPVFAVLHEDTYESALGDGKFAYLHAVFLDPADAEKECARLSEAQWSRGHLRRMSVALERGQLLVPDHEREWFDRVTVEGVVGQLEKQLA
;
A
#
# COMPACT_ATOMS: atom_id res chain seq x y z
N MET A 1 5.55 9.46 22.41
CA MET A 1 5.31 9.37 20.95
C MET A 1 6.68 9.36 20.28
N SER A 2 7.06 8.29 19.58
CA SER A 2 8.40 8.18 18.98
C SER A 2 8.45 8.98 17.68
N THR A 3 9.15 10.12 17.70
CA THR A 3 9.76 10.66 16.48
C THR A 3 10.75 9.63 15.96
N GLY A 4 10.94 9.55 14.66
CA GLY A 4 12.10 8.82 14.17
C GLY A 4 12.60 9.38 12.85
N ARG A 5 13.90 9.21 12.67
CA ARG A 5 14.68 9.82 11.60
C ARG A 5 14.41 9.09 10.29
N LEU A 6 14.38 9.85 9.18
CA LEU A 6 14.44 9.25 7.86
C LEU A 6 15.87 8.94 7.49
N ASP A 7 16.03 7.89 6.69
CA ASP A 7 17.23 7.72 5.91
C ASP A 7 17.11 8.58 4.64
N LEU A 8 17.98 9.57 4.50
CA LEU A 8 17.99 10.50 3.37
C LEU A 8 19.09 10.17 2.36
N THR A 9 19.65 8.95 2.41
CA THR A 9 20.66 8.52 1.44
C THR A 9 20.08 8.21 0.06
N ASP A 10 18.78 7.91 -0.02
CA ASP A 10 18.08 7.57 -1.25
C ASP A 10 16.89 8.51 -1.43
N VAL A 11 17.12 9.60 -2.15
CA VAL A 11 16.11 10.63 -2.42
C VAL A 11 16.08 10.97 -3.90
N GLU A 12 14.92 10.78 -4.50
CA GLU A 12 14.63 11.23 -5.86
C GLU A 12 13.84 12.55 -5.82
N TYR A 13 14.09 13.44 -6.78
CA TYR A 13 13.36 14.69 -6.91
C TYR A 13 12.66 14.76 -8.25
N TRP A 14 11.41 15.20 -8.26
CA TRP A 14 10.55 15.26 -9.44
C TRP A 14 9.89 16.63 -9.55
N GLU A 15 9.67 17.12 -10.77
CA GLU A 15 8.93 18.36 -11.02
C GLU A 15 7.66 18.09 -11.81
N SER A 16 6.52 18.51 -11.26
CA SER A 16 5.25 18.45 -11.99
C SER A 16 5.17 19.52 -13.08
N ASP A 17 4.28 19.32 -14.05
CA ASP A 17 3.91 20.32 -15.09
C ASP A 17 3.54 21.71 -14.52
N GLY A 18 3.07 21.75 -13.27
CA GLY A 18 2.73 22.99 -12.56
C GLY A 18 3.88 23.64 -11.78
N GLY A 19 5.11 23.15 -11.92
CA GLY A 19 6.31 23.67 -11.21
C GLY A 19 6.36 23.33 -9.71
N THR A 20 5.53 22.38 -9.24
CA THR A 20 5.67 21.83 -7.88
C THR A 20 6.78 20.79 -7.86
N ILE A 21 7.67 20.90 -6.88
CA ILE A 21 8.76 19.95 -6.68
C ILE A 21 8.33 18.91 -5.66
N TYR A 22 8.67 17.65 -5.91
CA TYR A 22 8.46 16.54 -4.99
C TYR A 22 9.79 15.92 -4.61
N ALA A 23 9.97 15.61 -3.34
CA ALA A 23 11.07 14.80 -2.83
C ALA A 23 10.52 13.44 -2.39
N CYS A 24 11.06 12.38 -2.97
CA CYS A 24 10.64 11.00 -2.80
C CYS A 24 11.73 10.26 -2.06
N VAL A 25 11.44 9.83 -0.82
CA VAL A 25 12.41 9.18 0.07
C VAL A 25 12.23 7.68 0.04
N GLY A 26 13.35 6.97 -0.14
CA GLY A 26 13.39 5.53 -0.31
C GLY A 26 12.85 5.07 -1.67
N PRO A 27 12.97 3.77 -1.99
CA PRO A 27 12.59 3.24 -3.29
C PRO A 27 11.16 3.61 -3.66
N LYS A 28 11.00 4.40 -4.75
CA LYS A 28 9.72 4.89 -5.26
C LYS A 28 8.83 5.57 -4.20
N ALA A 29 9.43 6.39 -3.33
CA ALA A 29 8.75 7.13 -2.26
C ALA A 29 8.06 6.25 -1.20
N SER A 30 8.54 5.02 -0.99
CA SER A 30 7.95 4.06 -0.05
C SER A 30 8.04 4.51 1.42
N ASP A 31 9.07 5.28 1.77
CA ASP A 31 9.25 5.80 3.13
C ASP A 31 8.52 7.12 3.34
N ALA A 32 8.62 8.02 2.35
CA ALA A 32 7.99 9.33 2.39
C ALA A 32 7.92 10.03 1.03
N MET A 33 6.98 10.98 0.92
CA MET A 33 6.97 11.99 -0.12
C MET A 33 6.70 13.36 0.48
N LEU A 34 7.44 14.37 0.04
CA LEU A 34 7.25 15.76 0.42
C LEU A 34 7.02 16.60 -0.84
N ARG A 35 6.22 17.65 -0.72
CA ARG A 35 6.06 18.65 -1.78
C ARG A 35 6.65 19.99 -1.36
N LEU A 36 7.16 20.72 -2.35
CA LEU A 36 7.58 22.11 -2.23
C LEU A 36 6.82 22.91 -3.29
N SER A 37 5.81 23.65 -2.86
CA SER A 37 5.07 24.56 -3.73
C SER A 37 5.82 25.89 -3.83
N ARG A 38 6.21 26.29 -5.05
CA ARG A 38 6.98 27.52 -5.38
C ARG A 38 8.40 27.53 -4.78
N ALA A 39 9.28 26.72 -5.37
CA ALA A 39 10.70 26.65 -4.99
C ALA A 39 11.44 28.00 -5.03
N GLU A 40 11.05 28.91 -5.94
CA GLU A 40 11.71 30.21 -6.14
C GLU A 40 11.46 31.25 -5.03
N SER A 41 10.50 31.02 -4.11
CA SER A 41 10.06 32.02 -3.13
C SER A 41 10.40 31.69 -1.67
N GLY A 42 11.28 30.71 -1.41
CA GLY A 42 11.59 30.28 -0.05
C GLY A 42 10.49 29.43 0.59
N GLY A 43 9.82 28.59 -0.21
CA GLY A 43 8.81 27.64 0.26
C GLY A 43 9.36 26.65 1.31
N ALA A 44 8.47 26.04 2.08
CA ALA A 44 8.83 24.97 3.02
C ALA A 44 8.36 23.62 2.50
N TRP A 45 9.10 22.56 2.82
CA TRP A 45 8.68 21.20 2.54
C TRP A 45 7.42 20.83 3.34
N GLU A 46 6.41 20.35 2.63
CA GLU A 46 5.17 19.83 3.21
C GLU A 46 5.09 18.31 3.03
N TRP A 47 4.78 17.61 4.11
CA TRP A 47 4.60 16.16 4.09
C TRP A 47 3.31 15.77 3.39
N LEU A 48 3.40 14.81 2.48
CA LEU A 48 2.23 14.19 1.86
C LEU A 48 1.88 12.88 2.57
N PRO A 49 0.65 12.74 3.10
CA PRO A 49 0.18 11.46 3.63
C PRO A 49 0.18 10.39 2.53
N LEU A 50 0.80 9.22 2.76
CA LEU A 50 0.90 8.14 1.77
C LEU A 50 -0.46 7.59 1.29
N ASP A 51 -1.51 7.77 2.09
CA ASP A 51 -2.90 7.42 1.77
C ASP A 51 -3.72 8.62 1.25
N GLY A 52 -3.11 9.80 1.16
CA GLY A 52 -3.75 11.00 0.67
C GLY A 52 -3.91 11.01 -0.85
N SER A 53 -4.98 11.64 -1.33
CA SER A 53 -5.26 11.79 -2.76
C SER A 53 -4.14 12.49 -3.53
N VAL A 54 -3.48 13.47 -2.91
CA VAL A 54 -2.35 14.21 -3.51
C VAL A 54 -1.12 13.32 -3.68
N TRP A 55 -0.78 12.53 -2.66
CA TRP A 55 0.32 11.57 -2.75
C TRP A 55 0.05 10.56 -3.87
N ASN A 56 -1.17 10.03 -3.94
CA ASN A 56 -1.55 9.03 -4.94
C ASN A 56 -1.46 9.60 -6.36
N ALA A 57 -1.97 10.81 -6.58
CA ALA A 57 -1.90 11.49 -7.88
C ALA A 57 -0.44 11.76 -8.31
N ALA A 58 0.39 12.25 -7.38
CA ALA A 58 1.80 12.52 -7.63
C ALA A 58 2.59 11.23 -7.92
N HIS A 59 2.39 10.19 -7.10
CA HIS A 59 3.03 8.88 -7.28
C HIS A 59 2.67 8.24 -8.63
N GLN A 60 1.40 8.35 -9.03
CA GLN A 60 0.94 7.91 -10.36
C GLN A 60 1.58 8.72 -11.49
N ALA A 61 1.70 10.03 -11.36
CA ALA A 61 2.28 10.88 -12.40
C ALA A 61 3.76 10.52 -12.65
N MET A 62 4.54 10.31 -11.58
CA MET A 62 5.98 10.00 -11.66
C MET A 62 6.25 8.56 -12.11
N TYR A 63 5.72 7.57 -11.38
CA TYR A 63 6.21 6.18 -11.49
C TYR A 63 5.36 5.28 -12.38
N ARG A 64 4.25 5.79 -12.90
CA ARG A 64 3.32 5.03 -13.75
C ARG A 64 3.13 5.65 -15.11
N ASN A 65 2.89 6.96 -15.14
CA ASN A 65 2.51 7.65 -16.36
C ASN A 65 3.69 8.35 -17.03
N ASP A 66 4.88 8.32 -16.40
CA ASP A 66 6.11 8.99 -16.85
C ASP A 66 5.84 10.44 -17.29
N ARG A 67 4.96 11.14 -16.57
CA ARG A 67 4.49 12.49 -16.94
C ARG A 67 5.48 13.56 -16.55
N TRP A 68 6.26 13.32 -15.51
CA TRP A 68 7.11 14.31 -14.87
C TRP A 68 8.55 13.88 -15.00
N ASP A 69 9.45 14.86 -15.14
CA ASP A 69 10.86 14.60 -15.26
C ASP A 69 11.51 14.53 -13.87
N GLN A 70 12.45 13.59 -13.72
CA GLN A 70 13.34 13.55 -12.57
C GLN A 70 14.34 14.71 -12.68
N LEU A 71 14.59 15.39 -11.56
CA LEU A 71 15.46 16.56 -11.51
C LEU A 71 16.93 16.17 -11.36
N GLU A 72 17.77 16.89 -12.10
CA GLU A 72 19.23 16.78 -12.01
C GLU A 72 19.78 17.39 -10.69
N PRO A 73 20.89 16.86 -10.15
CA PRO A 73 21.51 17.31 -8.90
C PRO A 73 21.75 18.82 -8.79
N GLU A 74 22.12 19.47 -9.89
CA GLU A 74 22.44 20.90 -9.92
C GLU A 74 21.22 21.77 -9.62
N ARG A 75 20.02 21.32 -10.03
CA ARG A 75 18.77 22.03 -9.72
C ARG A 75 18.35 21.83 -8.26
N ILE A 76 18.68 20.67 -7.69
CA ILE A 76 18.33 20.32 -6.32
C ILE A 76 19.07 21.18 -5.30
N ALA A 77 20.31 21.60 -5.60
CA ALA A 77 21.14 22.40 -4.72
C ALA A 77 20.53 23.76 -4.31
N ALA A 78 19.56 24.27 -5.08
CA ALA A 78 18.86 25.52 -4.79
C ALA A 78 17.67 25.37 -3.81
N PHE A 79 17.26 24.13 -3.49
CA PHE A 79 16.10 23.87 -2.64
C PHE A 79 16.44 23.93 -1.15
N PRO A 80 15.45 24.24 -0.29
CA PRO A 80 15.64 24.11 1.16
C PRO A 80 16.00 22.67 1.53
N PRO A 81 16.80 22.46 2.60
CA PRO A 81 17.14 21.11 3.05
C PRO A 81 15.89 20.35 3.47
N LEU A 82 15.89 19.03 3.23
CA LEU A 82 14.78 18.19 3.66
C LEU A 82 14.72 18.09 5.19
N PRO A 83 13.51 18.10 5.77
CA PRO A 83 13.35 17.84 7.20
C PRO A 83 13.74 16.40 7.55
N GLU A 84 14.73 16.23 8.41
CA GLU A 84 15.19 14.90 8.87
C GLU A 84 14.21 14.19 9.81
N GLN A 85 13.26 14.94 10.39
CA GLN A 85 12.30 14.45 11.36
C GLN A 85 10.91 14.39 10.75
N VAL A 86 10.32 13.20 10.82
CA VAL A 86 8.91 12.97 10.50
C VAL A 86 8.13 13.01 11.81
N SER A 87 7.05 13.79 11.87
CA SER A 87 6.15 13.71 13.02
C SER A 87 5.50 12.32 13.07
N ALA A 88 5.18 11.83 14.27
CA ALA A 88 4.63 10.48 14.45
C ALA A 88 3.32 10.23 13.67
N GLY A 89 2.57 11.30 13.33
CA GLY A 89 1.37 11.23 12.49
C GLY A 89 1.63 11.21 10.97
N GLN A 90 2.83 11.61 10.54
CA GLN A 90 3.25 11.67 9.12
C GLN A 90 4.08 10.45 8.70
N ARG A 91 4.54 9.63 9.64
CA ARG A 91 5.10 8.32 9.34
C ARG A 91 4.05 7.45 8.67
N SER A 92 4.40 6.87 7.53
CA SER A 92 3.49 6.04 6.75
C SER A 92 2.89 4.92 7.60
N ALA A 93 1.66 4.52 7.27
CA ALA A 93 1.08 3.28 7.80
C ALA A 93 1.92 2.05 7.43
N ALA A 94 2.76 2.12 6.40
CA ALA A 94 3.71 1.06 6.03
C ALA A 94 4.89 0.95 7.02
N LEU A 95 5.31 2.07 7.64
CA LEU A 95 6.37 2.13 8.67
C LEU A 95 5.82 2.07 10.10
N ARG A 96 4.51 2.22 10.31
CA ARG A 96 3.88 1.83 11.58
C ARG A 96 4.12 0.34 11.73
N ARG A 97 4.98 -0.06 12.68
CA ARG A 97 5.15 -1.46 13.07
C ARG A 97 3.76 -2.09 13.09
N ARG A 98 3.52 -3.05 12.20
CA ARG A 98 2.25 -3.78 12.16
C ARG A 98 2.02 -4.28 13.57
N GLU A 99 1.00 -3.76 14.24
CA GLU A 99 0.68 -4.23 15.58
C GLU A 99 0.40 -5.72 15.50
N PRO A 100 0.89 -6.53 16.46
CA PRO A 100 0.58 -7.95 16.47
C PRO A 100 -0.93 -8.17 16.44
N MET A 101 -1.39 -8.98 15.49
CA MET A 101 -2.81 -9.34 15.42
C MET A 101 -3.09 -10.47 16.40
N PHE A 102 -3.61 -10.15 17.57
CA PHE A 102 -3.93 -11.16 18.57
C PHE A 102 -5.15 -11.98 18.16
N ALA A 103 -5.05 -13.30 18.26
CA ALA A 103 -6.10 -14.25 17.93
C ALA A 103 -7.38 -14.06 18.77
N SER A 104 -7.25 -13.48 19.96
CA SER A 104 -8.40 -13.13 20.82
C SER A 104 -9.35 -12.11 20.18
N ARG A 105 -8.90 -11.35 19.17
CA ARG A 105 -9.75 -10.42 18.41
C ARG A 105 -10.55 -11.11 17.30
N PHE A 106 -10.19 -12.35 16.94
CA PHE A 106 -10.74 -13.10 15.82
C PHE A 106 -10.96 -14.57 16.24
N PRO A 107 -11.83 -14.83 17.25
CA PRO A 107 -11.96 -16.14 17.86
C PRO A 107 -12.41 -17.23 16.89
N LEU A 108 -13.29 -16.92 15.93
CA LEU A 108 -13.82 -17.91 14.99
C LEU A 108 -12.75 -18.35 14.00
N LEU A 109 -12.02 -17.38 13.42
CA LEU A 109 -10.89 -17.67 12.56
C LEU A 109 -9.79 -18.41 13.32
N ALA A 110 -9.51 -18.03 14.57
CA ALA A 110 -8.53 -18.72 15.39
C ALA A 110 -8.93 -20.17 15.68
N GLU A 111 -10.22 -20.47 15.86
CA GLU A 111 -10.73 -21.84 15.98
C GLU A 111 -10.58 -22.61 14.67
N GLN A 112 -10.92 -21.97 13.55
CA GLN A 112 -10.79 -22.56 12.22
C GLN A 112 -9.33 -22.94 11.90
N ILE A 113 -8.37 -22.08 12.25
CA ILE A 113 -6.94 -22.35 12.08
C ILE A 113 -6.50 -23.50 13.00
N ARG A 114 -6.99 -23.54 14.26
CA ARG A 114 -6.63 -24.59 15.23
C ARG A 114 -7.14 -25.97 14.85
N THR A 115 -8.31 -26.04 14.21
CA THR A 115 -8.92 -27.28 13.73
C THR A 115 -8.52 -27.65 12.30
N GLY A 116 -7.86 -26.72 11.59
CA GLY A 116 -7.43 -26.86 10.20
C GLY A 116 -6.02 -27.43 10.03
N PRO A 117 -5.42 -27.24 8.83
CA PRO A 117 -4.09 -27.76 8.50
C PRO A 117 -2.99 -27.14 9.38
N ALA A 118 -2.02 -27.96 9.80
CA ALA A 118 -0.87 -27.52 10.60
C ALA A 118 0.01 -26.46 9.90
N THR A 119 -0.05 -26.39 8.57
CA THR A 119 0.69 -25.43 7.74
C THR A 119 0.04 -24.04 7.70
N GLY A 120 -1.12 -23.85 8.35
CA GLY A 120 -1.93 -22.64 8.24
C GLY A 120 -3.13 -22.82 7.32
N LEU A 121 -4.11 -21.94 7.47
CA LEU A 121 -5.34 -21.94 6.69
C LEU A 121 -5.10 -21.24 5.35
N PRO A 122 -5.31 -21.92 4.20
CA PRO A 122 -5.22 -21.27 2.90
C PRO A 122 -6.35 -20.25 2.73
N VAL A 123 -6.01 -19.09 2.19
CA VAL A 123 -6.91 -17.96 2.01
C VAL A 123 -6.69 -17.35 0.64
N PHE A 124 -7.79 -16.98 -0.01
CA PHE A 124 -7.82 -16.45 -1.36
C PHE A 124 -8.46 -15.06 -1.34
N ALA A 125 -7.65 -14.01 -1.50
CA ALA A 125 -8.16 -12.64 -1.59
C ALA A 125 -8.39 -12.28 -3.05
N VAL A 126 -9.61 -11.88 -3.37
CA VAL A 126 -9.98 -11.31 -4.67
C VAL A 126 -9.91 -9.80 -4.55
N LEU A 127 -9.14 -9.20 -5.46
CA LEU A 127 -8.99 -7.75 -5.57
C LEU A 127 -9.73 -7.25 -6.80
N HIS A 128 -10.26 -6.03 -6.69
CA HIS A 128 -10.89 -5.30 -7.77
C HIS A 128 -9.99 -4.14 -8.23
N GLU A 129 -9.65 -4.13 -9.51
CA GLU A 129 -9.02 -3.01 -10.18
C GLU A 129 -10.03 -2.33 -11.11
N ASP A 130 -10.13 -1.01 -11.00
CA ASP A 130 -10.83 -0.17 -11.97
C ASP A 130 -9.89 0.14 -13.15
N THR A 131 -10.20 -0.43 -14.32
CA THR A 131 -9.36 -0.28 -15.50
C THR A 131 -9.69 0.94 -16.36
N TYR A 132 -10.60 1.80 -15.92
CA TYR A 132 -10.74 3.14 -16.49
C TYR A 132 -9.58 4.05 -16.07
N GLU A 133 -9.13 3.91 -14.80
CA GLU A 133 -8.03 4.69 -14.23
C GLU A 133 -6.66 3.98 -14.36
N SER A 134 -6.66 2.66 -14.59
CA SER A 134 -5.45 1.90 -14.88
C SER A 134 -5.17 1.83 -16.39
N ALA A 135 -3.90 1.72 -16.79
CA ALA A 135 -3.45 1.37 -18.13
C ALA A 135 -3.84 -0.07 -18.51
N LEU A 136 -5.15 -0.32 -18.68
CA LEU A 136 -5.75 -1.56 -19.16
C LEU A 136 -5.43 -2.82 -18.32
N GLY A 137 -5.54 -2.74 -16.99
CA GLY A 137 -5.52 -3.93 -16.13
C GLY A 137 -4.13 -4.46 -15.83
N ASP A 138 -3.17 -3.55 -15.61
CA ASP A 138 -1.78 -3.88 -15.30
C ASP A 138 -1.57 -4.34 -13.84
N GLY A 139 -2.67 -4.60 -13.10
CA GLY A 139 -2.64 -5.13 -11.74
C GLY A 139 -2.41 -4.04 -10.69
N LYS A 140 -2.63 -2.77 -11.03
CA LYS A 140 -2.32 -1.64 -10.15
C LYS A 140 -3.60 -1.01 -9.60
N PHE A 141 -3.57 -0.64 -8.32
CA PHE A 141 -4.71 -0.11 -7.57
C PHE A 141 -5.80 -1.18 -7.41
N ALA A 142 -5.37 -2.39 -7.09
CA ALA A 142 -6.26 -3.50 -6.82
C ALA A 142 -6.72 -3.42 -5.36
N TYR A 143 -7.99 -3.09 -5.15
CA TYR A 143 -8.60 -2.95 -3.82
C TYR A 143 -9.15 -4.28 -3.35
N LEU A 144 -9.03 -4.58 -2.04
CA LEU A 144 -9.65 -5.77 -1.48
C LEU A 144 -11.15 -5.76 -1.76
N HIS A 145 -11.62 -6.72 -2.53
CA HIS A 145 -13.03 -6.89 -2.86
C HIS A 145 -13.66 -7.95 -1.97
N ALA A 146 -13.10 -9.15 -1.95
CA ALA A 146 -13.61 -10.28 -1.18
C ALA A 146 -12.48 -11.23 -0.75
N VAL A 147 -12.76 -12.07 0.24
CA VAL A 147 -11.85 -13.13 0.70
C VAL A 147 -12.60 -14.45 0.74
N PHE A 148 -11.92 -15.55 0.41
CA PHE A 148 -12.50 -16.88 0.36
C PHE A 148 -11.57 -17.92 0.99
N LEU A 149 -12.17 -19.00 1.49
CA LEU A 149 -11.46 -20.21 1.93
C LEU A 149 -11.41 -21.28 0.83
N ASP A 150 -12.34 -21.23 -0.13
CA ASP A 150 -12.39 -22.11 -1.29
C ASP A 150 -11.77 -21.41 -2.52
N PRO A 151 -10.76 -22.01 -3.18
CA PRO A 151 -10.20 -21.46 -4.40
C PRO A 151 -11.21 -21.33 -5.54
N ALA A 152 -12.18 -22.24 -5.66
CA ALA A 152 -13.15 -22.24 -6.77
C ALA A 152 -14.11 -21.05 -6.68
N ASP A 153 -14.55 -20.69 -5.46
CA ASP A 153 -15.38 -19.51 -5.23
C ASP A 153 -14.60 -18.22 -5.52
N ALA A 154 -13.33 -18.17 -5.12
CA ALA A 154 -12.45 -17.04 -5.41
C ALA A 154 -12.22 -16.85 -6.91
N GLU A 155 -11.97 -17.95 -7.64
CA GLU A 155 -11.77 -17.94 -9.09
C GLU A 155 -13.04 -17.49 -9.82
N LYS A 156 -14.21 -17.99 -9.39
CA LYS A 156 -15.50 -17.58 -9.93
C LYS A 156 -15.76 -16.09 -9.73
N GLU A 157 -15.47 -15.56 -8.54
CA GLU A 157 -15.65 -14.14 -8.24
C GLU A 157 -14.67 -13.26 -9.02
N CYS A 158 -13.41 -13.70 -9.13
CA CYS A 158 -12.38 -13.03 -9.92
C CYS A 158 -12.77 -12.95 -11.42
N ALA A 159 -13.31 -14.04 -11.96
CA ALA A 159 -13.83 -14.07 -13.32
C ALA A 159 -15.03 -13.13 -13.48
N ARG A 160 -16.00 -13.17 -12.55
CA ARG A 160 -17.19 -12.31 -12.54
C ARG A 160 -16.83 -10.81 -12.54
N LEU A 161 -15.84 -10.38 -11.76
CA LEU A 161 -15.35 -8.99 -11.78
C LEU A 161 -14.81 -8.62 -13.17
N SER A 162 -14.06 -9.54 -13.79
CA SER A 162 -13.43 -9.30 -15.09
C SER A 162 -14.41 -9.34 -16.28
N GLU A 163 -15.68 -9.72 -16.06
CA GLU A 163 -16.74 -9.62 -17.07
C GLU A 163 -17.28 -8.19 -17.23
N ALA A 164 -17.16 -7.36 -16.19
CA ALA A 164 -17.65 -5.99 -16.21
C ALA A 164 -16.71 -5.10 -17.04
N GLN A 165 -17.31 -4.18 -17.80
CA GLN A 165 -16.54 -3.20 -18.56
C GLN A 165 -15.74 -2.32 -17.59
N TRP A 166 -14.46 -2.16 -17.87
CA TRP A 166 -13.49 -1.42 -17.05
C TRP A 166 -13.22 -2.00 -15.66
N SER A 167 -13.41 -3.30 -15.47
CA SER A 167 -13.11 -3.97 -14.21
C SER A 167 -12.19 -5.16 -14.45
N ARG A 168 -11.24 -5.36 -13.54
CA ARG A 168 -10.35 -6.53 -13.53
C ARG A 168 -10.32 -7.14 -12.14
N GLY A 169 -10.58 -8.44 -12.07
CA GLY A 169 -10.35 -9.23 -10.87
C GLY A 169 -8.90 -9.71 -10.80
N HIS A 170 -8.30 -9.65 -9.61
CA HIS A 170 -6.99 -10.25 -9.33
C HIS A 170 -7.08 -11.20 -8.15
N LEU A 171 -6.47 -12.37 -8.29
CA LEU A 171 -6.45 -13.38 -7.23
C LEU A 171 -5.10 -13.38 -6.52
N ARG A 172 -5.12 -13.20 -5.20
CA ARG A 172 -3.95 -13.37 -4.32
C ARG A 172 -4.15 -14.60 -3.45
N ARG A 173 -3.17 -15.50 -3.47
CA ARG A 173 -3.12 -16.68 -2.60
C ARG A 173 -2.26 -16.35 -1.38
N MET A 174 -2.75 -16.66 -0.20
CA MET A 174 -2.03 -16.44 1.05
C MET A 174 -2.37 -17.53 2.06
N SER A 175 -1.60 -17.59 3.15
CA SER A 175 -1.84 -18.49 4.27
C SER A 175 -2.01 -17.67 5.54
N VAL A 176 -2.93 -18.06 6.43
CA VAL A 176 -3.07 -17.46 7.76
C VAL A 176 -2.72 -18.53 8.79
N ALA A 177 -1.69 -18.24 9.59
CA ALA A 177 -1.19 -19.12 10.63
C ALA A 177 -1.42 -18.53 12.03
N LEU A 178 -1.44 -19.41 13.03
CA LEU A 178 -1.52 -19.02 14.44
C LEU A 178 -0.21 -19.41 15.13
N GLU A 179 0.53 -18.42 15.62
CA GLU A 179 1.76 -18.64 16.37
C GLU A 179 1.71 -17.88 17.70
N ARG A 180 1.87 -18.59 18.83
CA ARG A 180 1.91 -17.99 20.19
C ARG A 180 0.75 -17.01 20.47
N GLY A 181 -0.44 -17.31 19.95
CA GLY A 181 -1.64 -16.47 20.13
C GLY A 181 -1.74 -15.28 19.17
N GLN A 182 -0.88 -15.20 18.16
CA GLN A 182 -0.89 -14.16 17.13
C GLN A 182 -1.21 -14.75 15.75
N LEU A 183 -2.03 -14.04 14.99
CA LEU A 183 -2.29 -14.34 13.58
C LEU A 183 -1.16 -13.78 12.73
N LEU A 184 -0.60 -14.63 11.89
CA LEU A 184 0.47 -14.32 10.95
C LEU A 184 0.01 -14.63 9.53
N VAL A 185 0.47 -13.85 8.57
CA VAL A 185 0.29 -14.13 7.14
C VAL A 185 1.67 -14.17 6.50
N PRO A 186 2.39 -15.31 6.61
CA PRO A 186 3.82 -15.40 6.29
C PRO A 186 4.09 -15.17 4.80
N ASP A 187 3.15 -15.57 3.93
CA ASP A 187 3.28 -15.48 2.47
C ASP A 187 2.65 -14.20 1.89
N HIS A 188 2.43 -13.17 2.71
CA HIS A 188 1.88 -11.91 2.22
C HIS A 188 2.94 -11.08 1.48
N GLU A 189 3.24 -11.48 0.25
CA GLU A 189 3.91 -10.61 -0.73
C GLU A 189 2.87 -9.64 -1.31
N ARG A 190 2.93 -8.39 -0.85
CA ARG A 190 2.07 -7.32 -1.37
C ARG A 190 2.66 -6.83 -2.69
N GLU A 191 1.91 -6.94 -3.78
CA GLU A 191 2.27 -6.17 -4.98
C GLU A 191 2.12 -4.68 -4.66
N TRP A 192 3.01 -3.84 -5.18
CA TRP A 192 3.22 -2.46 -4.73
C TRP A 192 1.96 -1.58 -4.75
N PHE A 193 0.98 -1.95 -5.58
CA PHE A 193 -0.27 -1.23 -5.74
C PHE A 193 -1.50 -1.99 -5.22
N ASP A 194 -1.31 -3.15 -4.58
CA ASP A 194 -2.39 -3.84 -3.87
C ASP A 194 -2.82 -2.97 -2.69
N ARG A 195 -4.10 -2.62 -2.62
CA ARG A 195 -4.72 -1.98 -1.46
C ARG A 195 -5.36 -3.05 -0.57
N VAL A 196 -4.59 -4.09 -0.27
CA VAL A 196 -4.91 -5.11 0.74
C VAL A 196 -4.14 -4.84 2.02
N THR A 197 -4.87 -4.91 3.15
CA THR A 197 -4.26 -5.02 4.47
C THR A 197 -4.53 -6.40 5.03
N VAL A 198 -3.56 -6.93 5.77
CA VAL A 198 -3.72 -8.22 6.45
C VAL A 198 -4.90 -8.17 7.43
N GLU A 199 -5.09 -7.07 8.16
CA GLU A 199 -6.24 -6.87 9.05
C GLU A 199 -7.56 -6.85 8.28
N GLY A 200 -7.60 -6.28 7.07
CA GLY A 200 -8.77 -6.30 6.20
C GLY A 200 -9.15 -7.72 5.77
N VAL A 201 -8.14 -8.54 5.42
CA VAL A 201 -8.35 -9.94 5.06
C VAL A 201 -8.89 -10.75 6.25
N VAL A 202 -8.18 -10.70 7.37
CA VAL A 202 -8.54 -11.40 8.61
C VAL A 202 -9.91 -10.97 9.11
N GLY A 203 -10.21 -9.67 9.07
CA GLY A 203 -11.50 -9.13 9.47
C GLY A 203 -12.67 -9.52 8.56
N GLN A 204 -12.44 -9.72 7.26
CA GLN A 204 -13.48 -10.27 6.38
C GLN A 204 -13.73 -11.76 6.67
N LEU A 205 -12.67 -12.55 6.86
CA LEU A 205 -12.80 -13.98 7.20
C LEU A 205 -13.58 -14.19 8.50
N GLU A 206 -13.24 -13.44 9.55
CA GLU A 206 -13.96 -13.54 10.83
C GLU A 206 -15.46 -13.28 10.66
N LYS A 207 -15.83 -12.29 9.83
CA LYS A 207 -17.24 -11.97 9.55
C LYS A 207 -17.95 -13.07 8.76
N GLN A 208 -17.24 -13.82 7.93
CA GLN A 208 -17.83 -14.93 7.16
C GLN A 208 -18.06 -16.18 8.00
N LEU A 209 -17.28 -16.36 9.07
CA LEU A 209 -17.40 -17.50 9.99
C LEU A 209 -18.47 -17.28 11.07
N ALA A 210 -18.97 -16.05 11.22
CA ALA A 210 -19.99 -15.65 12.20
C ALA A 210 -21.41 -15.88 11.68
#